data_AF-A0A9C8DFF5-F1
#
_entry.id   AF-A0A9C8DFF5-F1
#
_cell.length_a   1.000
_cell.length_b   1.000
_cell.length_c   1.000
_cell.angle_alpha   90.00
_cell.angle_beta   90.00
_cell.angle_gamma   90.00
#
_symmetry.space_group_name_H-M   'P 1'
#
loop_
_entity.id
_entity.type
_entity.pdbx_description
1 polymer ?
#
loop_
_entity_poly.entity_id
_entity_poly.type
_entity_poly.pdbx_seq_one_letter_code
_entity_poly.pdbx_strand_id
1 'polypeptide(L)'
;MDNNIIIDQLTPDEALSILRQLAEEDTDLERKIEQIARRRLTDINAEEIAHHVYFDLDALAVEDVWERAGDPNEYIEPGEAAWEMFEETLHPFMREMKRYQDLSMPLEAKHCCMGILQGIYLFSKESQSEYKNWADDAPSEHFQLVINNWKESTKDSADIAEIEDFVRRELSDC
;
A
#
# COMPACT_ATOMS: atom_id res chain seq x y z
N MET A 1 9.28 9.29 40.24
CA MET A 1 8.09 8.51 39.83
C MET A 1 8.64 7.38 39.01
N ASP A 2 8.80 6.22 39.65
CA ASP A 2 9.33 5.02 39.01
C ASP A 2 8.24 4.43 38.14
N ASN A 3 8.17 4.91 36.89
CA ASN A 3 7.24 4.43 35.90
C ASN A 3 7.77 3.11 35.32
N ASN A 4 7.24 2.01 35.82
CA ASN A 4 7.08 0.71 35.16
C ASN A 4 8.31 0.12 34.44
N ILE A 5 9.40 -0.13 35.17
CA ILE A 5 10.64 -0.79 34.68
C ILE A 5 10.35 -2.09 33.90
N ILE A 6 9.30 -2.83 34.24
CA ILE A 6 8.98 -4.11 33.58
C ILE A 6 8.44 -3.89 32.17
N ILE A 7 7.56 -2.90 31.93
CA ILE A 7 6.92 -2.72 30.62
C ILE A 7 7.95 -2.35 29.54
N ASP A 8 8.97 -1.60 29.92
CA ASP A 8 10.05 -1.14 29.04
C ASP A 8 11.05 -2.26 28.68
N GLN A 9 10.96 -3.43 29.33
CA GLN A 9 11.79 -4.60 29.07
C GLN A 9 11.04 -5.71 28.31
N LEU A 10 9.73 -5.54 28.07
CA LEU A 10 8.94 -6.52 27.35
C LEU A 10 9.29 -6.52 25.86
N THR A 11 9.30 -7.71 25.28
CA THR A 11 9.28 -7.85 23.83
C THR A 11 7.93 -7.39 23.26
N PRO A 12 7.86 -7.04 21.95
CA PRO A 12 6.59 -6.69 21.32
C PRO A 12 5.50 -7.76 21.47
N ASP A 13 5.88 -9.04 21.41
CA ASP A 13 4.94 -10.16 21.54
C ASP A 13 4.40 -10.30 22.97
N GLU A 14 5.26 -10.15 23.99
CA GLU A 14 4.84 -10.16 25.39
C GLU A 14 3.91 -8.97 25.70
N ALA A 15 4.27 -7.78 25.22
CA ALA A 15 3.44 -6.59 25.38
C ALA A 15 2.06 -6.76 24.70
N LEU A 16 2.03 -7.32 23.49
CA LEU A 16 0.79 -7.60 22.78
C LEU A 16 -0.06 -8.65 23.50
N SER A 17 0.56 -9.71 24.03
CA SER A 17 -0.14 -10.74 24.81
C SER A 17 -0.80 -10.15 26.05
N ILE A 18 -0.11 -9.28 26.77
CA ILE A 18 -0.67 -8.60 27.95
C ILE A 18 -1.80 -7.64 27.53
N LEU A 19 -1.65 -6.89 26.45
CA LEU A 19 -2.72 -6.01 25.94
C LEU A 19 -3.98 -6.80 25.58
N ARG A 20 -3.83 -7.98 24.97
CA ARG A 20 -4.96 -8.88 24.66
C ARG A 20 -5.65 -9.36 25.93
N GLN A 21 -4.88 -9.82 26.92
CA GLN A 21 -5.44 -10.24 28.20
C GLN A 21 -6.21 -9.10 28.89
N LEU A 22 -5.65 -7.88 28.90
CA LEU A 22 -6.31 -6.71 29.48
C LEU A 22 -7.63 -6.36 28.75
N ALA A 23 -7.67 -6.50 27.43
CA ALA A 23 -8.88 -6.27 26.64
C ALA A 23 -9.95 -7.35 26.90
N GLU A 24 -9.55 -8.61 27.07
CA GLU A 24 -10.46 -9.72 27.38
C GLU A 24 -11.08 -9.59 28.78
N GLU A 25 -10.33 -9.05 29.74
CA GLU A 25 -10.77 -8.89 31.13
C GLU A 25 -11.66 -7.65 31.35
N ASP A 26 -11.52 -6.59 30.53
CA ASP A 26 -12.19 -5.30 30.73
C ASP A 26 -12.56 -4.62 29.39
N THR A 27 -13.87 -4.54 29.11
CA THR A 27 -14.43 -3.91 27.90
C THR A 27 -14.17 -2.40 27.81
N ASP A 28 -14.01 -1.69 28.93
CA ASP A 28 -13.63 -0.27 28.90
C ASP A 28 -12.14 -0.11 28.52
N LEU A 29 -11.28 -1.04 28.96
CA LEU A 29 -9.88 -1.08 28.52
C LEU A 29 -9.77 -1.49 27.05
N GLU A 30 -10.52 -2.49 26.60
CA GLU A 30 -10.60 -2.88 25.18
C GLU A 30 -10.90 -1.66 24.30
N ARG A 31 -11.98 -0.92 24.61
CA ARG A 31 -12.38 0.27 23.86
C ARG A 31 -11.30 1.36 23.87
N LYS A 32 -10.59 1.52 24.99
CA LYS A 32 -9.51 2.50 25.13
C LYS A 32 -8.29 2.10 24.31
N ILE A 33 -7.92 0.82 24.30
CA ILE A 33 -6.83 0.27 23.48
C ILE A 33 -7.16 0.51 22.00
N GLU A 34 -8.37 0.17 21.57
CA GLU A 34 -8.81 0.39 20.18
C GLU A 34 -8.77 1.88 19.81
N GLN A 35 -9.27 2.77 20.67
CA GLN A 35 -9.24 4.20 20.42
C GLN A 35 -7.82 4.75 20.27
N ILE A 36 -6.88 4.29 21.10
CA ILE A 36 -5.47 4.70 21.03
C ILE A 36 -4.82 4.16 19.75
N ALA A 37 -5.09 2.90 19.40
CA ALA A 37 -4.59 2.29 18.18
C ALA A 37 -5.08 3.06 16.94
N ARG A 38 -6.38 3.33 16.85
CA ARG A 38 -6.96 4.10 15.73
C ARG A 38 -6.32 5.48 15.59
N ARG A 39 -6.16 6.23 16.68
CA ARG A 39 -5.50 7.56 16.64
C ARG A 39 -4.06 7.53 16.15
N ARG A 40 -3.35 6.41 16.28
CA ARG A 40 -1.98 6.25 15.76
C ARG A 40 -1.95 5.82 14.31
N LEU A 41 -3.03 5.19 13.86
CA LEU A 41 -3.17 4.64 12.50
C LEU A 41 -3.89 5.61 11.55
N THR A 42 -4.41 6.72 12.06
CA THR A 42 -4.98 7.83 11.28
C THR A 42 -3.90 8.76 10.72
N ASP A 43 -4.29 9.70 9.86
CA ASP A 43 -3.41 10.73 9.24
C ASP A 43 -2.56 10.24 8.06
N ILE A 44 -3.17 9.38 7.23
CA ILE A 44 -2.56 8.93 5.98
C ILE A 44 -2.63 10.03 4.94
N ASN A 45 -1.45 10.43 4.44
CA ASN A 45 -1.30 11.40 3.36
C ASN A 45 -1.16 10.69 2.01
N ALA A 46 -2.17 10.85 1.15
CA ALA A 46 -2.17 10.28 -0.19
C ALA A 46 -1.01 10.81 -1.06
N GLU A 47 -0.63 12.08 -0.92
CA GLU A 47 0.46 12.69 -1.69
C GLU A 47 1.83 12.11 -1.30
N GLU A 48 2.05 11.83 -0.02
CA GLU A 48 3.27 11.18 0.46
C GLU A 48 3.36 9.75 -0.08
N ILE A 49 2.26 8.99 -0.04
CA ILE A 49 2.19 7.65 -0.64
C ILE A 49 2.46 7.72 -2.15
N ALA A 50 1.88 8.68 -2.85
CA ALA A 50 2.09 8.85 -4.29
C ALA A 50 3.56 9.08 -4.63
N HIS A 51 4.25 9.94 -3.87
CA HIS A 51 5.68 10.15 -4.04
C HIS A 51 6.49 8.88 -3.78
N HIS A 52 6.18 8.14 -2.71
CA HIS A 52 6.88 6.87 -2.43
C HIS A 52 6.69 5.84 -3.55
N VAL A 53 5.45 5.63 -3.99
CA VAL A 53 5.15 4.72 -5.11
C VAL A 53 5.88 5.15 -6.38
N TYR A 54 5.85 6.44 -6.72
CA TYR A 54 6.59 6.97 -7.86
C TYR A 54 8.10 6.69 -7.75
N PHE A 55 8.72 7.04 -6.62
CA PHE A 55 10.16 6.87 -6.43
C PHE A 55 10.59 5.40 -6.45
N ASP A 56 9.82 4.52 -5.82
CA ASP A 56 10.14 3.09 -5.79
C ASP A 56 10.03 2.47 -7.19
N LEU A 57 9.01 2.86 -7.98
CA LEU A 57 8.87 2.43 -9.37
C LEU A 57 9.94 3.04 -10.30
N ASP A 58 10.27 4.32 -10.12
CA ASP A 58 11.30 5.00 -10.93
C ASP A 58 12.72 4.48 -10.64
N ALA A 59 12.93 3.95 -9.43
CA ALA A 59 14.18 3.32 -9.03
C ALA A 59 14.41 1.93 -9.63
N LEU A 60 13.40 1.31 -10.27
CA LEU A 60 13.56 0.02 -10.95
C LEU A 60 14.56 0.16 -12.09
N ALA A 61 15.60 -0.67 -12.06
CA ALA A 61 16.67 -0.68 -13.03
C ALA A 61 16.36 -1.67 -14.16
N VAL A 62 16.73 -1.28 -15.38
CA VAL A 62 16.58 -2.15 -16.56
C VAL A 62 17.53 -3.35 -16.48
N GLU A 63 18.67 -3.20 -15.81
CA GLU A 63 19.64 -4.26 -15.59
C GLU A 63 19.06 -5.41 -14.74
N ASP A 64 18.21 -5.09 -13.76
CA ASP A 64 17.54 -6.08 -12.91
C ASP A 64 16.55 -6.93 -13.73
N VAL A 65 15.90 -6.33 -14.74
CA VAL A 65 15.04 -7.05 -15.69
C VAL A 65 15.86 -8.06 -16.49
N TRP A 66 17.03 -7.64 -17.01
CA TRP A 66 17.89 -8.53 -17.78
C TRP A 66 18.50 -9.65 -16.93
N GLU A 67 18.83 -9.37 -15.68
CA GLU A 67 19.34 -10.37 -14.75
C GLU A 67 18.27 -11.45 -14.48
N ARG A 68 17.03 -11.05 -14.20
CA ARG A 68 15.91 -11.99 -14.01
C ARG A 68 15.58 -12.78 -15.27
N ALA A 69 15.48 -12.11 -16.42
CA ALA A 69 15.19 -12.79 -17.68
C ALA A 69 16.35 -13.69 -18.16
N GLY A 70 17.57 -13.44 -17.67
CA GLY A 70 18.78 -14.16 -18.01
C GLY A 70 19.04 -15.42 -17.18
N ASP A 71 18.19 -15.76 -16.21
CA ASP A 71 18.40 -16.97 -15.39
C ASP A 71 18.25 -18.25 -16.25
N PRO A 72 19.31 -19.06 -16.39
CA PRO A 72 19.27 -20.25 -17.23
C PRO A 72 18.45 -21.41 -16.64
N ASN A 73 18.05 -21.36 -15.38
CA ASN A 73 17.20 -22.36 -14.73
C ASN A 73 15.73 -21.93 -14.68
N GLU A 74 15.48 -20.62 -14.65
CA GLU A 74 14.14 -20.00 -14.54
C GLU A 74 14.02 -18.86 -15.56
N TYR A 75 14.16 -19.18 -16.85
CA TYR A 75 14.01 -18.16 -17.90
C TYR A 75 12.60 -17.55 -17.83
N ILE A 76 12.55 -16.23 -17.65
CA ILE A 76 11.35 -15.41 -17.69
C ILE A 76 11.47 -14.47 -18.90
N GLU A 77 10.36 -14.22 -19.58
CA GLU A 77 10.36 -13.24 -20.67
C GLU A 77 10.64 -11.84 -20.10
N PRO A 78 11.51 -11.00 -20.70
CA PRO A 78 11.87 -9.71 -20.12
C PRO A 78 10.69 -8.79 -19.78
N GLY A 79 9.64 -8.77 -20.60
CA GLY A 79 8.41 -8.03 -20.30
C GLY A 79 7.67 -8.59 -19.09
N GLU A 80 7.54 -9.91 -18.99
CA GLU A 80 7.00 -10.60 -17.81
C GLU A 80 7.83 -10.30 -16.54
N ALA A 81 9.16 -10.37 -16.62
CA ALA A 81 10.04 -10.05 -15.49
C ALA A 81 9.89 -8.58 -15.06
N ALA A 82 9.77 -7.66 -16.02
CA ALA A 82 9.53 -6.26 -15.72
C ALA A 82 8.14 -6.07 -15.07
N TRP A 83 7.10 -6.71 -15.60
CA TRP A 83 5.76 -6.67 -15.02
C TRP A 83 5.72 -7.18 -13.58
N GLU A 84 6.39 -8.31 -13.29
CA GLU A 84 6.49 -8.86 -11.92
C GLU A 84 7.24 -7.91 -10.97
N MET A 85 8.32 -7.27 -11.43
CA MET A 85 9.01 -6.26 -10.62
C MET A 85 8.09 -5.07 -10.28
N PHE A 86 7.21 -4.67 -11.19
CA PHE A 86 6.21 -3.64 -10.95
C PHE A 86 5.24 -4.07 -9.84
N GLU A 87 4.72 -5.31 -9.94
CA GLU A 87 3.80 -5.89 -8.96
C GLU A 87 4.45 -5.97 -7.57
N GLU A 88 5.67 -6.50 -7.50
CA GLU A 88 6.45 -6.62 -6.27
C GLU A 88 6.69 -5.27 -5.60
N THR A 89 6.95 -4.23 -6.40
CA THR A 89 7.17 -2.86 -5.92
C THR A 89 5.89 -2.26 -5.34
N LEU A 90 4.73 -2.54 -5.94
CA LEU A 90 3.44 -2.09 -5.42
C LEU A 90 2.94 -2.89 -4.20
N HIS A 91 3.42 -4.13 -4.04
CA HIS A 91 2.91 -5.06 -3.05
C HIS A 91 2.88 -4.51 -1.60
N PRO A 92 3.92 -3.82 -1.09
CA PRO A 92 3.89 -3.23 0.26
C PRO A 92 2.74 -2.23 0.43
N PHE A 93 2.49 -1.38 -0.56
CA PHE A 93 1.44 -0.37 -0.52
C PHE A 93 0.04 -0.99 -0.59
N MET A 94 -0.13 -2.00 -1.45
CA MET A 94 -1.40 -2.73 -1.55
C MET A 94 -1.72 -3.51 -0.27
N ARG A 95 -0.68 -4.07 0.39
CA ARG A 95 -0.82 -4.72 1.69
C ARG A 95 -1.23 -3.74 2.78
N GLU A 96 -0.65 -2.54 2.80
CA GLU A 96 -1.01 -1.45 3.72
C GLU A 96 -2.48 -1.03 3.53
N MET A 97 -2.91 -0.82 2.28
CA MET A 97 -4.30 -0.50 1.95
C MET A 97 -5.25 -1.59 2.46
N LYS A 98 -4.93 -2.87 2.20
CA LYS A 98 -5.74 -4.00 2.66
C LYS A 98 -5.79 -4.08 4.18
N ARG A 99 -4.68 -3.81 4.86
CA ARG A 99 -4.62 -3.73 6.33
C ARG A 99 -5.61 -2.71 6.89
N TYR A 100 -5.73 -1.52 6.28
CA TYR A 100 -6.73 -0.54 6.72
C TYR A 100 -8.17 -1.01 6.49
N GLN A 101 -8.45 -1.72 5.40
CA GLN A 101 -9.77 -2.32 5.16
C GLN A 101 -10.11 -3.36 6.22
N ASP A 102 -9.16 -4.23 6.56
CA ASP A 102 -9.35 -5.28 7.57
C ASP A 102 -9.52 -4.69 8.98
N LEU A 103 -8.96 -3.50 9.24
CA LEU A 103 -9.16 -2.73 10.48
C LEU A 103 -10.44 -1.88 10.50
N SER A 104 -11.28 -1.98 9.45
CA SER A 104 -12.47 -1.13 9.28
C SER A 104 -12.13 0.36 9.35
N MET A 105 -11.07 0.76 8.65
CA MET A 105 -10.56 2.14 8.53
C MET A 105 -10.71 2.61 7.06
N PRO A 106 -11.94 2.89 6.60
CA PRO A 106 -12.23 3.10 5.18
C PRO A 106 -11.62 4.41 4.63
N LEU A 107 -11.51 5.45 5.45
CA LEU A 107 -10.92 6.72 5.03
C LEU A 107 -9.43 6.57 4.74
N GLU A 108 -8.70 5.88 5.62
CA GLU A 108 -7.28 5.60 5.48
C GLU A 108 -7.02 4.67 4.29
N ALA A 109 -7.84 3.62 4.13
CA ALA A 109 -7.78 2.76 2.95
C ALA A 109 -8.02 3.53 1.64
N LYS A 110 -8.96 4.49 1.64
CA LYS A 110 -9.23 5.38 0.49
C LYS A 110 -8.02 6.26 0.18
N HIS A 111 -7.41 6.90 1.19
CA HIS A 111 -6.21 7.71 0.98
C HIS A 111 -5.02 6.88 0.46
N CYS A 112 -4.84 5.65 0.96
CA CYS A 112 -3.86 4.72 0.39
C CYS A 112 -4.14 4.43 -1.08
N CYS A 113 -5.40 4.10 -1.43
CA CYS A 113 -5.79 3.84 -2.81
C CYS A 113 -5.50 5.04 -3.70
N MET A 114 -5.93 6.25 -3.31
CA MET A 114 -5.66 7.48 -4.07
C MET A 114 -4.16 7.73 -4.27
N GLY A 115 -3.35 7.56 -3.22
CA GLY A 115 -1.91 7.72 -3.29
C GLY A 115 -1.24 6.73 -4.23
N ILE A 116 -1.61 5.45 -4.16
CA ILE A 116 -1.08 4.41 -5.06
C ILE A 116 -1.41 4.75 -6.53
N LEU A 117 -2.66 5.09 -6.81
CA LEU A 117 -3.10 5.45 -8.17
C LEU A 117 -2.35 6.67 -8.70
N GLN A 118 -2.18 7.70 -7.85
CA GLN A 118 -1.43 8.89 -8.23
C GLN A 118 0.05 8.59 -8.47
N GLY A 119 0.68 7.73 -7.65
CA GLY A 119 2.08 7.33 -7.86
C GLY A 119 2.29 6.55 -9.16
N ILE A 120 1.40 5.61 -9.48
CA ILE A 120 1.41 4.88 -10.76
C ILE A 120 1.22 5.85 -11.93
N TYR A 121 0.30 6.81 -11.81
CA TYR A 121 0.08 7.84 -12.81
C TYR A 121 1.32 8.71 -13.04
N LEU A 122 1.95 9.20 -11.96
CA LEU A 122 3.18 9.98 -12.02
C LEU A 122 4.30 9.19 -12.70
N PHE A 123 4.47 7.91 -12.37
CA PHE A 123 5.43 7.05 -13.05
C PHE A 123 5.12 6.95 -14.56
N SER A 124 3.85 6.71 -14.90
CA SER A 124 3.39 6.61 -16.29
C SER A 124 3.59 7.90 -17.10
N LYS A 125 3.51 9.08 -16.48
CA LYS A 125 3.65 10.36 -17.20
C LYS A 125 5.06 10.96 -17.15
N GLU A 126 5.74 10.84 -16.01
CA GLU A 126 6.93 11.63 -15.72
C GLU A 126 8.22 10.80 -15.75
N SER A 127 8.16 9.50 -15.42
CA SER A 127 9.35 8.64 -15.40
C SER A 127 10.05 8.61 -16.76
N GLN A 128 11.38 8.77 -16.70
CA GLN A 128 12.30 8.64 -17.83
C GLN A 128 13.15 7.37 -17.72
N SER A 129 12.84 6.47 -16.77
CA SER A 129 13.59 5.24 -16.56
C SER A 129 13.53 4.35 -17.80
N GLU A 130 14.66 3.74 -18.16
CA GLU A 130 14.73 2.79 -19.28
C GLU A 130 13.86 1.54 -19.01
N TYR A 131 13.68 1.18 -17.74
CA TYR A 131 12.83 0.08 -17.29
C TYR A 131 11.41 0.18 -17.86
N LYS A 132 10.87 1.40 -17.98
CA LYS A 132 9.50 1.64 -18.45
C LYS A 132 9.21 1.04 -19.82
N ASN A 133 10.20 0.98 -20.71
CA ASN A 133 10.05 0.42 -22.06
C ASN A 133 9.90 -1.12 -22.07
N TRP A 134 10.05 -1.77 -20.92
CA TRP A 134 9.89 -3.21 -20.75
C TRP A 134 8.56 -3.57 -20.08
N ALA A 135 7.83 -2.59 -19.54
CA ALA A 135 6.57 -2.78 -18.83
C ALA A 135 5.54 -1.75 -19.31
N ASP A 136 5.32 -1.69 -20.64
CA ASP A 136 4.50 -0.66 -21.27
C ASP A 136 3.02 -0.68 -20.81
N ASP A 137 2.48 -1.86 -20.52
CA ASP A 137 1.10 -2.08 -20.07
C ASP A 137 0.96 -2.10 -18.55
N ALA A 138 2.03 -2.45 -17.82
CA ALA A 138 2.01 -2.62 -16.36
C ALA A 138 1.40 -1.43 -15.60
N PRO A 139 1.69 -0.14 -15.91
CA PRO A 139 1.04 0.97 -15.22
C PRO A 139 -0.48 0.93 -15.32
N SER A 140 -1.04 0.69 -16.52
CA SER A 140 -2.49 0.70 -16.72
C SER A 140 -3.17 -0.53 -16.10
N GLU A 141 -2.55 -1.70 -16.23
CA GLU A 141 -3.09 -2.93 -15.65
C GLU A 141 -3.07 -2.89 -14.12
N HIS A 142 -1.96 -2.47 -13.51
CA HIS A 142 -1.85 -2.38 -12.06
C HIS A 142 -2.71 -1.25 -11.48
N PHE A 143 -2.88 -0.14 -12.20
CA PHE A 143 -3.82 0.92 -11.81
C PHE A 143 -5.23 0.34 -11.65
N GLN A 144 -5.69 -0.43 -12.65
CA GLN A 144 -6.99 -1.07 -12.60
C GLN A 144 -7.07 -2.14 -11.50
N LEU A 145 -6.00 -2.90 -11.28
CA LEU A 145 -5.90 -3.90 -10.21
C LEU A 145 -6.06 -3.26 -8.82
N VAL A 146 -5.38 -2.13 -8.57
CA VAL A 146 -5.47 -1.39 -7.30
C VAL A 146 -6.90 -0.93 -7.04
N ILE A 147 -7.57 -0.36 -8.06
CA ILE A 147 -8.98 0.05 -7.95
C ILE A 147 -9.87 -1.15 -7.61
N ASN A 148 -9.69 -2.27 -8.32
CA ASN A 148 -10.50 -3.46 -8.14
C ASN A 148 -10.33 -4.03 -6.72
N ASN A 149 -9.09 -4.21 -6.27
CA ASN A 149 -8.77 -4.74 -4.95
C ASN A 149 -9.32 -3.84 -3.84
N TRP A 150 -9.25 -2.51 -4.02
CA TRP A 150 -9.86 -1.59 -3.07
C TRP A 150 -11.40 -1.74 -3.06
N LYS A 151 -12.04 -1.79 -4.24
CA LYS A 151 -13.51 -1.94 -4.35
C LYS A 151 -14.04 -3.27 -3.79
N GLU A 152 -13.27 -4.36 -3.83
CA GLU A 152 -13.72 -5.66 -3.30
C GLU A 152 -14.05 -5.62 -1.80
N SER A 153 -13.33 -4.81 -1.02
CA SER A 153 -13.55 -4.68 0.43
C SER A 153 -14.31 -3.39 0.81
N THR A 154 -14.54 -2.46 -0.13
CA THR A 154 -15.27 -1.20 0.09
C THR A 154 -16.68 -1.28 -0.46
N LYS A 155 -17.70 -1.14 0.41
CA LYS A 155 -19.12 -1.21 0.03
C LYS A 155 -19.82 0.15 -0.03
N ASP A 156 -19.13 1.22 0.37
CA ASP A 156 -19.72 2.56 0.40
C ASP A 156 -19.71 3.17 -1.02
N SER A 157 -20.90 3.42 -1.55
CA SER A 157 -21.06 4.02 -2.87
C SER A 157 -20.55 5.46 -2.97
N ALA A 158 -20.51 6.20 -1.86
CA ALA A 158 -20.00 7.57 -1.84
C ALA A 158 -18.48 7.58 -1.97
N ASP A 159 -17.79 6.70 -1.23
CA ASP A 159 -16.32 6.55 -1.35
C ASP A 159 -15.94 6.09 -2.76
N ILE A 160 -16.67 5.14 -3.34
CA ILE A 160 -16.44 4.69 -4.71
C ILE A 160 -16.59 5.84 -5.71
N ALA A 161 -17.67 6.62 -5.60
CA ALA A 161 -17.91 7.76 -6.48
C ALA A 161 -16.83 8.83 -6.33
N GLU A 162 -16.30 9.04 -5.12
CA GLU A 162 -15.22 9.99 -4.88
C GLU A 162 -13.91 9.56 -5.55
N ILE A 163 -13.51 8.29 -5.44
CA ILE A 163 -12.34 7.78 -6.18
C ILE A 163 -12.56 7.87 -7.68
N GLU A 164 -13.73 7.48 -8.20
CA GLU A 164 -14.01 7.54 -9.63
C GLU A 164 -13.93 8.97 -10.19
N ASP A 165 -14.39 9.95 -9.41
CA ASP A 165 -14.31 11.35 -9.80
C ASP A 165 -12.89 11.91 -9.65
N PHE A 166 -12.13 11.48 -8.63
CA PHE A 166 -10.70 11.76 -8.51
C PHE A 166 -9.91 11.24 -9.73
N VAL A 167 -10.10 9.97 -10.08
CA VAL A 167 -9.46 9.34 -11.26
C VAL A 167 -9.80 10.12 -12.53
N ARG A 168 -11.08 10.49 -12.72
CA ARG A 168 -11.52 11.26 -13.89
C ARG A 168 -10.89 12.66 -13.96
N ARG A 169 -10.77 13.35 -12.83
CA ARG A 169 -10.34 14.76 -12.78
C ARG A 169 -8.82 14.92 -12.79
N GLU A 170 -8.12 14.11 -12.01
CA GLU A 170 -6.70 14.30 -11.71
C GLU A 170 -5.80 13.32 -12.48
N LEU A 171 -6.33 12.16 -12.86
CA LEU A 171 -5.55 11.05 -13.45
C LEU A 171 -6.04 10.69 -14.86
N SER A 172 -6.45 11.70 -15.64
CA SER A 172 -6.94 11.49 -17.01
C SER A 172 -5.88 10.86 -17.90
N ASP A 173 -6.30 9.95 -18.79
CA ASP A 173 -5.45 9.21 -19.73
C ASP A 173 -4.57 8.11 -19.10
N CYS A 174 -5.07 7.47 -18.03
CA CYS A 174 -4.59 6.20 -17.49
C CYS A 174 -5.50 5.04 -17.93
#